data_AF-A0A7S3BFW3-F1
#
_entry.id   AF-A0A7S3BFW3-F1
#
_cell.length_a   1.000
_cell.length_b   1.000
_cell.length_c   1.000
_cell.angle_alpha   90.00
_cell.angle_beta   90.00
_cell.angle_gamma   90.00
#
_symmetry.space_group_name_H-M   'P 1'
#
loop_
_entity.id
_entity.type
_entity.pdbx_description
1 polymer ?
#
loop_
_entity_poly.entity_id
_entity_poly.type
_entity_poly.pdbx_seq_one_letter_code
_entity_poly.pdbx_strand_id
1 'polypeptide(L)'
;MLDQPPQPVADSSIGPATRPRARWGFMGSCTRGTGAALLDYARHAENLLNWDVALLLCIGGNDDQGLIARVEMHFGTSRVVRLTKWPKTQALDGLVKRFSVTDLYMLKYGVHEGVISEIARNMVHAVFEARVPHGDRFARISPSVPGDGVPVVPHMVTVQRASGNLRAALGIPPEATVFCRYGGWDTFDIDYVHTTVRAASGLPATFFLFMNTDSSWCRSVTHASLPEAQLPRDPGCSSRVLFLNNTDDPVAKSRFIQTCDAMLHARQSGETFGLAIAEFAVHDRRVITEEPPEMEAGIRPIHVNELGERALYYHDQVSLMALLRGFDRSAPLSNRWGGYRGYSPRHVMSRFNEVFNVNRYPPQGCSAGDRSGCRRATLDYNPSHEHWLRRAGGRRECRHEPVVSVQGTATNCSAKLQKLGRASAPTALYLPIVNCSTRRPAWPTCAHWLAERCNLMCIIGEA
;
A
#
# COMPACT_ATOMS: atom_id res chain seq x y z
N MET A 1 -54.73 61.23 13.94
CA MET A 1 -54.50 59.98 13.21
C MET A 1 -52.99 59.77 13.15
N LEU A 2 -52.54 58.83 13.98
CA LEU A 2 -51.28 58.08 14.03
C LEU A 2 -50.07 58.54 13.17
N ASP A 3 -49.00 58.91 13.88
CA ASP A 3 -47.61 58.84 13.43
C ASP A 3 -47.27 57.46 12.88
N GLN A 4 -46.72 57.41 11.65
CA GLN A 4 -46.04 56.21 11.17
C GLN A 4 -44.52 56.36 11.37
N PRO A 5 -43.85 55.34 11.93
CA PRO A 5 -42.39 55.36 12.04
C PRO A 5 -41.73 55.20 10.66
N PRO A 6 -40.52 55.75 10.47
CA PRO A 6 -39.81 55.64 9.20
C PRO A 6 -39.47 54.17 8.90
N GLN A 7 -39.74 53.77 7.65
CA GLN A 7 -39.40 52.46 7.12
C GLN A 7 -37.88 52.24 7.14
N PRO A 8 -37.37 51.06 7.54
CA PRO A 8 -35.95 50.78 7.49
C PRO A 8 -35.50 50.68 6.02
N VAL A 9 -34.52 51.50 5.66
CA VAL A 9 -33.78 51.38 4.40
C VAL A 9 -33.03 50.05 4.46
N ALA A 10 -33.40 49.11 3.60
CA ALA A 10 -32.67 47.86 3.44
C ALA A 10 -31.27 48.16 2.91
N ASP A 11 -30.26 48.04 3.76
CA ASP A 11 -28.86 48.04 3.35
C ASP A 11 -28.58 46.71 2.61
N SER A 12 -28.70 46.76 1.29
CA SER A 12 -28.44 45.65 0.37
C SER A 12 -26.95 45.51 0.07
N SER A 13 -26.12 45.39 1.11
CA SER A 13 -24.68 45.20 0.97
C SER A 13 -24.09 44.10 1.87
N ILE A 14 -24.85 43.06 2.20
CA ILE A 14 -24.26 41.80 2.65
C ILE A 14 -23.92 40.97 1.41
N GLY A 15 -22.70 41.17 0.89
CA GLY A 15 -22.10 40.22 -0.05
C GLY A 15 -22.14 38.81 0.55
N PRO A 16 -22.23 37.74 -0.26
CA PRO A 16 -22.40 36.39 0.25
C PRO A 16 -21.28 36.09 1.24
N ALA A 17 -21.64 35.82 2.50
CA ALA A 17 -20.70 35.41 3.54
C ALA A 17 -19.80 34.31 2.96
N THR A 18 -18.51 34.62 2.82
CA THR A 18 -17.52 33.68 2.28
C THR A 18 -17.55 32.43 3.14
N ARG A 19 -18.06 31.34 2.57
CA ARG A 19 -18.24 30.06 3.28
C ARG A 19 -16.91 29.64 3.91
N PRO A 20 -16.91 29.10 5.14
CA PRO A 20 -15.66 28.66 5.74
C PRO A 20 -14.99 27.61 4.86
N ARG A 21 -13.75 27.90 4.46
CA ARG A 21 -12.91 26.97 3.70
C ARG A 21 -12.60 25.78 4.61
N ALA A 22 -12.79 24.56 4.12
CA ALA A 22 -12.40 23.37 4.88
C ALA A 22 -10.92 23.42 5.22
N ARG A 23 -10.64 23.01 6.45
CA ARG A 23 -9.30 22.81 6.99
C ARG A 23 -9.06 21.32 7.12
N TRP A 24 -8.04 20.86 6.41
CA TRP A 24 -7.74 19.44 6.27
C TRP A 24 -6.68 19.00 7.25
N GLY A 25 -6.95 17.87 7.90
CA GLY A 25 -5.97 17.07 8.61
C GLY A 25 -5.61 15.85 7.76
N PHE A 26 -4.33 15.48 7.74
CA PHE A 26 -3.84 14.26 7.11
C PHE A 26 -3.21 13.38 8.17
N MET A 27 -3.54 12.10 8.17
CA MET A 27 -3.14 11.16 9.21
C MET A 27 -2.76 9.83 8.59
N GLY A 28 -1.66 9.24 9.04
CA GLY A 28 -1.24 7.94 8.56
C GLY A 28 0.10 7.52 9.13
N SER A 29 0.53 6.31 8.77
CA SER A 29 1.88 5.87 9.12
C SER A 29 2.91 6.70 8.36
N CYS A 30 3.86 7.33 9.07
CA CYS A 30 4.98 8.05 8.48
C CYS A 30 6.23 7.16 8.40
N THR A 31 6.05 5.95 7.88
CA THR A 31 7.15 5.03 7.61
C THR A 31 6.99 4.43 6.22
N ARG A 32 8.12 4.09 5.58
CA ARG A 32 8.15 3.32 4.32
C ARG A 32 7.27 3.98 3.23
N GLY A 33 6.71 3.17 2.33
CA GLY A 33 5.88 3.64 1.22
C GLY A 33 4.58 4.35 1.66
N THR A 34 3.97 3.94 2.77
CA THR A 34 2.75 4.59 3.28
C THR A 34 3.02 6.03 3.71
N GLY A 35 4.16 6.27 4.36
CA GLY A 35 4.58 7.61 4.76
C GLY A 35 4.90 8.50 3.57
N ALA A 36 5.60 7.97 2.57
CA ALA A 36 5.83 8.67 1.31
C ALA A 36 4.51 9.06 0.63
N ALA A 37 3.54 8.13 0.57
CA ALA A 37 2.22 8.40 0.00
C ALA A 37 1.43 9.45 0.79
N LEU A 38 1.44 9.41 2.13
CA LEU A 38 0.78 10.40 2.99
C LEU A 38 1.32 11.81 2.72
N LEU A 39 2.66 11.94 2.69
CA LEU A 39 3.33 13.20 2.36
C LEU A 39 2.93 13.69 0.96
N ASP A 40 2.96 12.81 -0.04
CA ASP A 40 2.62 13.17 -1.42
C ASP A 40 1.15 13.66 -1.53
N TYR A 41 0.19 12.99 -0.89
CA TYR A 41 -1.20 13.44 -0.85
C TYR A 41 -1.36 14.81 -0.18
N ALA A 42 -0.78 15.00 1.00
CA ALA A 42 -0.88 16.26 1.74
C ALA A 42 -0.24 17.41 0.93
N ARG A 43 0.95 17.17 0.37
CA ARG A 43 1.70 18.16 -0.41
C ARG A 43 0.93 18.56 -1.67
N HIS A 44 0.39 17.59 -2.40
CA HIS A 44 -0.32 17.90 -3.63
C HIS A 44 -1.75 18.39 -3.39
N ALA A 45 -2.34 18.14 -2.22
CA ALA A 45 -3.58 18.81 -1.81
C ALA A 45 -3.38 20.33 -1.70
N GLU A 46 -2.28 20.80 -1.11
CA GLU A 46 -1.94 22.23 -1.10
C GLU A 46 -1.60 22.73 -2.52
N ASN A 47 -0.68 22.05 -3.21
CA ASN A 47 -0.07 22.58 -4.43
C ASN A 47 -0.95 22.45 -5.70
N LEU A 48 -1.78 21.41 -5.80
CA LEU A 48 -2.59 21.14 -7.01
C LEU A 48 -4.07 21.42 -6.80
N LEU A 49 -4.59 21.22 -5.58
CA LEU A 49 -6.01 21.40 -5.29
C LEU A 49 -6.30 22.67 -4.48
N ASN A 50 -5.26 23.39 -4.03
CA ASN A 50 -5.38 24.56 -3.18
C ASN A 50 -6.24 24.24 -1.94
N TRP A 51 -5.97 23.14 -1.25
CA TRP A 51 -6.59 22.84 0.05
C TRP A 51 -5.80 23.49 1.18
N ASP A 52 -6.50 23.89 2.25
CA ASP A 52 -5.85 24.36 3.49
C ASP A 52 -5.49 23.14 4.34
N VAL A 53 -4.22 22.73 4.31
CA VAL A 53 -3.71 21.62 5.13
C VAL A 53 -3.21 22.15 6.47
N ALA A 54 -4.05 22.00 7.49
CA ALA A 54 -3.84 22.59 8.80
C ALA A 54 -3.06 21.68 9.76
N LEU A 55 -3.09 20.36 9.52
CA LEU A 55 -2.54 19.36 10.43
C LEU A 55 -2.03 18.13 9.67
N LEU A 56 -0.85 17.65 10.05
CA LEU A 56 -0.34 16.35 9.65
C LEU A 56 -0.01 15.52 10.89
N LEU A 57 -0.69 14.40 11.05
CA LEU A 57 -0.51 13.42 12.12
C LEU A 57 0.35 12.27 11.60
N CYS A 58 1.62 12.28 11.99
CA CYS A 58 2.57 11.24 11.64
C CYS A 58 2.59 10.13 12.68
N ILE A 59 2.19 8.93 12.28
CA ILE A 59 2.10 7.77 13.17
C ILE A 59 3.26 6.83 12.91
N GLY A 60 3.99 6.49 13.95
CA GLY A 60 5.18 5.64 13.86
C GLY A 60 6.22 6.04 14.88
N GLY A 61 7.09 5.10 15.22
CA GLY A 61 8.24 5.36 16.08
C GLY A 61 9.27 6.28 15.42
N ASN A 62 10.44 6.39 16.04
CA ASN A 62 11.54 7.21 15.55
C ASN A 62 12.25 6.64 14.30
N ASP A 63 11.66 5.68 13.61
CA ASP A 63 12.37 4.79 12.68
C ASP A 63 12.63 5.42 11.30
N ASP A 64 11.93 6.50 10.96
CA ASP A 64 12.01 7.16 9.64
C ASP A 64 12.26 8.68 9.77
N GLN A 65 13.35 9.05 10.46
CA GLN A 65 13.69 10.45 10.73
C GLN A 65 13.85 11.30 9.47
N GLY A 66 14.29 10.71 8.35
CA GLY A 66 14.49 11.43 7.09
C GLY A 66 13.16 11.85 6.46
N LEU A 67 12.18 10.95 6.40
CA LEU A 67 10.83 11.28 5.94
C LEU A 67 10.18 12.34 6.84
N ILE A 68 10.30 12.20 8.16
CA ILE A 68 9.71 13.16 9.10
C ILE A 68 10.37 14.54 8.96
N ALA A 69 11.70 14.60 8.80
CA ALA A 69 12.41 15.86 8.57
C ALA A 69 11.92 16.55 7.28
N ARG A 70 11.67 15.78 6.21
CA ARG A 70 11.11 16.33 4.94
C ARG A 70 9.70 16.86 5.11
N VAL A 71 8.88 16.13 5.87
CA VAL A 71 7.52 16.52 6.24
C VAL A 71 7.54 17.86 7.00
N GLU A 72 8.38 17.97 8.03
CA GLU A 72 8.52 19.19 8.84
C GLU A 72 9.12 20.35 8.05
N MET A 73 10.06 20.07 7.15
CA MET A 73 10.61 21.08 6.25
C MET A 73 9.54 21.66 5.32
N HIS A 74 8.59 20.85 4.85
CA HIS A 74 7.53 21.30 3.94
C HIS A 74 6.37 21.98 4.68
N PHE A 75 5.86 21.36 5.74
CA PHE A 75 4.67 21.83 6.45
C PHE A 75 4.98 22.74 7.64
N GLY A 76 6.22 22.78 8.11
CA GLY A 76 6.60 23.43 9.36
C GLY A 76 6.29 22.58 10.58
N THR A 77 7.13 22.66 11.59
CA THR A 77 7.02 21.87 12.84
C THR A 77 5.74 22.17 13.62
N SER A 78 5.13 23.34 13.43
CA SER A 78 3.89 23.73 14.11
C SER A 78 2.65 22.97 13.61
N ARG A 79 2.67 22.44 12.38
CA ARG A 79 1.54 21.69 11.78
C ARG A 79 1.72 20.17 11.85
N VAL A 80 2.91 19.70 12.23
CA VAL A 80 3.25 18.29 12.26
C VAL A 80 3.21 17.79 13.71
N VAL A 81 2.38 16.78 13.96
CA VAL A 81 2.29 16.11 15.26
C VAL A 81 2.74 14.67 15.07
N ARG A 82 3.77 14.27 15.82
CA ARG A 82 4.29 12.89 15.83
C ARG A 82 3.57 12.10 16.92
N LEU A 83 3.07 10.91 16.58
CA LEU A 83 2.39 9.99 17.48
C LEU A 83 3.05 8.61 17.39
N THR A 84 3.37 8.00 18.53
CA THR A 84 3.97 6.66 18.56
C THR A 84 2.98 5.55 18.21
N LYS A 85 1.68 5.80 18.38
CA LYS A 85 0.59 4.88 18.07
C LYS A 85 -0.64 5.61 17.57
N TRP A 86 -1.55 4.86 16.94
CA TRP A 86 -2.85 5.39 16.55
C TRP A 86 -3.61 5.91 17.80
N PRO A 87 -4.09 7.16 17.80
CA PRO A 87 -4.81 7.75 18.91
C PRO A 87 -6.22 7.17 19.02
N LYS A 88 -6.76 7.15 20.25
CA LYS A 88 -8.20 6.95 20.47
C LYS A 88 -8.97 8.21 20.05
N THR A 89 -10.25 8.05 19.73
CA THR A 89 -11.18 9.12 19.29
C THR A 89 -11.08 10.41 20.11
N GLN A 90 -11.14 10.33 21.43
CA GLN A 90 -11.08 11.54 22.29
C GLN A 90 -9.76 12.32 22.13
N ALA A 91 -8.62 11.63 22.03
CA ALA A 91 -7.33 12.28 21.84
C ALA A 91 -7.20 12.85 20.41
N LEU A 92 -7.73 12.13 19.42
CA LEU A 92 -7.81 12.59 18.04
C LEU A 92 -8.64 13.87 17.93
N ASP A 93 -9.82 13.91 18.54
CA ASP A 93 -10.71 15.07 18.53
C ASP A 93 -10.11 16.28 19.26
N GLY A 94 -9.30 16.06 20.30
CA GLY A 94 -8.51 17.11 20.92
C GLY A 94 -7.56 17.80 19.93
N LEU A 95 -6.88 17.02 19.09
CA LEU A 95 -6.00 17.54 18.03
C LEU A 95 -6.81 18.20 16.91
N VAL A 96 -7.86 17.55 16.43
CA VAL A 96 -8.76 18.09 15.38
C VAL A 96 -9.32 19.45 15.81
N LYS A 97 -9.79 19.58 17.06
CA LYS A 97 -10.29 20.84 17.62
C LYS A 97 -9.19 21.89 17.73
N ARG A 98 -8.02 21.54 18.26
CA ARG A 98 -6.87 22.45 18.41
C ARG A 98 -6.45 23.10 17.08
N PHE A 99 -6.47 22.32 16.00
CA PHE A 99 -6.07 22.79 14.66
C PHE A 99 -7.24 23.29 13.80
N SER A 100 -8.46 23.26 14.36
CA SER A 100 -9.71 23.60 13.67
C SER A 100 -9.90 22.81 12.38
N VAL A 101 -9.53 21.52 12.40
CA VAL A 101 -9.71 20.61 11.27
C VAL A 101 -11.19 20.28 11.12
N THR A 102 -11.71 20.42 9.91
CA THR A 102 -13.10 20.06 9.54
C THR A 102 -13.17 18.73 8.80
N ASP A 103 -12.05 18.31 8.21
CA ASP A 103 -11.94 17.18 7.29
C ASP A 103 -10.65 16.43 7.58
N LEU A 104 -10.76 15.17 7.99
CA LEU A 104 -9.64 14.33 8.37
C LEU A 104 -9.47 13.19 7.38
N TYR A 105 -8.41 13.27 6.57
CA TYR A 105 -7.93 12.19 5.73
C TYR A 105 -7.07 11.21 6.52
N MET A 106 -7.38 9.92 6.43
CA MET A 106 -6.69 8.84 7.13
C MET A 106 -6.24 7.75 6.15
N LEU A 107 -4.92 7.65 5.94
CA LEU A 107 -4.31 6.53 5.22
C LEU A 107 -3.95 5.42 6.22
N LYS A 108 -4.75 4.35 6.23
CA LYS A 108 -4.68 3.29 7.26
C LYS A 108 -4.93 1.90 6.69
N TYR A 109 -4.80 0.87 7.53
CA TYR A 109 -5.00 -0.53 7.12
C TYR A 109 -6.35 -0.75 6.42
N GLY A 110 -7.42 -0.22 7.04
CA GLY A 110 -8.77 -0.16 6.47
C GLY A 110 -9.82 -0.98 7.21
N VAL A 111 -9.43 -1.79 8.20
CA VAL A 111 -10.35 -2.37 9.19
C VAL A 111 -10.95 -1.28 10.10
N HIS A 112 -12.17 -1.51 10.59
CA HIS A 112 -12.85 -0.58 11.47
C HIS A 112 -12.40 -0.78 12.94
N GLU A 113 -11.28 -0.17 13.29
CA GLU A 113 -10.66 -0.25 14.64
C GLU A 113 -11.04 0.92 15.57
N GLY A 114 -12.10 1.67 15.23
CA GLY A 114 -12.59 2.79 16.04
C GLY A 114 -11.74 4.06 16.00
N VAL A 115 -10.69 4.13 15.19
CA VAL A 115 -9.92 5.38 14.97
C VAL A 115 -10.62 6.23 13.90
N ILE A 116 -11.54 7.06 14.37
CA ILE A 116 -12.32 8.06 13.64
C ILE A 116 -12.52 9.30 14.53
N SER A 117 -12.73 10.46 13.93
CA SER A 117 -13.12 11.70 14.62
C SER A 117 -14.64 11.80 14.72
N GLU A 118 -15.18 12.28 15.85
CA GLU A 118 -16.62 12.55 15.99
C GLU A 118 -17.00 13.98 15.59
N ILE A 119 -16.01 14.87 15.45
CA ILE A 119 -16.23 16.31 15.21
C ILE A 119 -15.77 16.79 13.83
N ALA A 120 -15.06 15.94 13.08
CA ALA A 120 -14.66 16.20 11.70
C ALA A 120 -15.14 15.08 10.76
N ARG A 121 -15.26 15.39 9.47
CA ARG A 121 -15.55 14.38 8.45
C ARG A 121 -14.35 13.45 8.31
N ASN A 122 -14.61 12.16 8.11
CA ASN A 122 -13.60 11.12 8.05
C ASN A 122 -13.47 10.59 6.61
N MET A 123 -12.30 10.81 6.00
CA MET A 123 -11.94 10.33 4.67
C MET A 123 -10.96 9.18 4.83
N VAL A 124 -11.47 7.95 4.82
CA VAL A 124 -10.66 6.76 5.05
C VAL A 124 -10.11 6.24 3.72
N HIS A 125 -8.81 5.98 3.70
CA HIS A 125 -8.13 5.40 2.56
C HIS A 125 -7.41 4.13 3.00
N ALA A 126 -7.90 2.99 2.53
CA ALA A 126 -7.50 1.65 2.95
C ALA A 126 -6.33 1.11 2.13
N VAL A 127 -5.30 0.64 2.84
CA VAL A 127 -4.06 0.07 2.28
C VAL A 127 -4.14 -1.45 2.08
N PHE A 128 -4.91 -2.16 2.91
CA PHE A 128 -4.92 -3.64 2.95
C PHE A 128 -6.32 -4.27 3.00
N GLU A 129 -7.33 -3.57 3.53
CA GLU A 129 -8.67 -4.11 3.72
C GLU A 129 -9.74 -3.06 3.45
N ALA A 130 -10.66 -3.33 2.52
CA ALA A 130 -11.73 -2.42 2.15
C ALA A 130 -13.13 -3.08 2.13
N ARG A 131 -13.28 -4.32 2.62
CA ARG A 131 -14.57 -5.04 2.67
C ARG A 131 -15.58 -4.43 3.64
N VAL A 132 -15.13 -3.62 4.59
CA VAL A 132 -16.00 -2.93 5.56
C VAL A 132 -15.76 -1.40 5.49
N PRO A 133 -16.31 -0.71 4.47
CA PRO A 133 -16.22 0.74 4.35
C PRO A 133 -16.82 1.45 5.57
N HIS A 134 -16.18 2.52 6.03
CA HIS A 134 -16.60 3.32 7.19
C HIS A 134 -16.14 4.79 7.06
N GLY A 135 -16.55 5.64 8.01
CA GLY A 135 -16.35 7.08 7.89
C GLY A 135 -17.30 7.72 6.87
N ASP A 136 -17.06 8.99 6.55
CA ASP A 136 -17.91 9.76 5.62
C ASP A 136 -17.58 9.44 4.15
N ARG A 137 -16.31 9.16 3.88
CA ARG A 137 -15.82 8.72 2.56
C ARG A 137 -14.80 7.62 2.73
N PHE A 138 -14.79 6.69 1.78
CA PHE A 138 -13.92 5.53 1.81
C PHE A 138 -13.39 5.21 0.42
N ALA A 139 -12.09 4.89 0.34
CA ALA A 139 -11.46 4.41 -0.88
C ALA A 139 -10.41 3.34 -0.56
N ARG A 140 -9.99 2.59 -1.57
CA ARG A 140 -8.86 1.66 -1.50
C ARG A 140 -7.73 2.09 -2.42
N ILE A 141 -6.48 1.79 -2.05
CA ILE A 141 -5.29 2.25 -2.79
C ILE A 141 -5.05 1.49 -4.11
N SER A 142 -5.76 0.40 -4.35
CA SER A 142 -5.62 -0.37 -5.59
C SER A 142 -6.77 -1.35 -5.77
N PRO A 143 -6.96 -1.88 -7.00
CA PRO A 143 -7.90 -2.97 -7.24
C PRO A 143 -7.52 -4.28 -6.53
N SER A 144 -6.25 -4.47 -6.13
CA SER A 144 -5.79 -5.68 -5.44
C SER A 144 -6.11 -5.68 -3.94
N VAL A 145 -6.49 -4.53 -3.37
CA VAL A 145 -7.02 -4.46 -2.00
C VAL A 145 -8.48 -4.94 -2.01
N PRO A 146 -8.88 -5.96 -1.23
CA PRO A 146 -10.23 -6.52 -1.29
C PRO A 146 -11.29 -5.49 -0.87
N GLY A 147 -12.39 -5.39 -1.61
CA GLY A 147 -13.46 -4.42 -1.34
C GLY A 147 -14.27 -4.08 -2.59
N ASP A 148 -15.16 -4.98 -2.99
CA ASP A 148 -15.96 -4.82 -4.21
C ASP A 148 -16.85 -3.58 -4.15
N GLY A 149 -16.94 -2.86 -5.28
CA GLY A 149 -17.68 -1.60 -5.36
C GLY A 149 -17.03 -0.42 -4.63
N VAL A 150 -15.93 -0.62 -3.90
CA VAL A 150 -15.21 0.48 -3.24
C VAL A 150 -14.36 1.26 -4.27
N PRO A 151 -14.47 2.60 -4.30
CA PRO A 151 -13.66 3.43 -5.19
C PRO A 151 -12.17 3.20 -5.01
N VAL A 152 -11.44 3.21 -6.11
CA VAL A 152 -9.98 3.13 -6.10
C VAL A 152 -9.39 4.54 -6.23
N VAL A 153 -8.45 4.86 -5.35
CA VAL A 153 -7.58 6.05 -5.45
C VAL A 153 -6.12 5.58 -5.32
N PRO A 154 -5.39 5.37 -6.43
CA PRO A 154 -4.06 4.80 -6.39
C PRO A 154 -3.04 5.72 -5.73
N HIS A 155 -1.95 5.18 -5.17
CA HIS A 155 -0.82 6.04 -4.79
C HIS A 155 -0.23 6.74 -6.03
N MET A 156 0.37 7.91 -5.81
CA MET A 156 1.01 8.65 -6.88
C MET A 156 2.48 8.30 -6.99
N VAL A 157 2.98 8.36 -8.23
CA VAL A 157 4.36 8.08 -8.57
C VAL A 157 5.01 9.41 -8.94
N THR A 158 5.75 9.96 -7.98
CA THR A 158 6.46 11.23 -8.15
C THR A 158 7.84 10.98 -8.76
N VAL A 159 8.05 11.45 -9.99
CA VAL A 159 9.32 11.27 -10.70
C VAL A 159 10.17 12.51 -10.56
N GLN A 160 11.30 12.38 -9.86
CA GLN A 160 12.39 13.36 -9.93
C GLN A 160 13.55 12.71 -10.68
N ARG A 161 13.80 13.11 -11.92
CA ARG A 161 14.96 12.64 -12.70
C ARG A 161 16.19 13.48 -12.34
N ALA A 162 17.12 12.89 -11.61
CA ALA A 162 18.45 13.45 -11.41
C ALA A 162 19.31 13.21 -12.66
N SER A 163 20.41 13.94 -12.82
CA SER A 163 21.44 13.58 -13.79
C SER A 163 22.43 12.59 -13.17
N GLY A 164 22.88 11.63 -13.98
CA GLY A 164 23.98 10.72 -13.64
C GLY A 164 23.58 9.48 -12.84
N ASN A 165 24.57 8.70 -12.45
CA ASN A 165 24.44 7.44 -11.73
C ASN A 165 25.56 7.31 -10.66
N LEU A 166 25.55 6.21 -9.92
CA LEU A 166 26.51 5.93 -8.84
C LEU A 166 27.65 5.00 -9.27
N ARG A 167 27.76 4.60 -10.54
CA ARG A 167 28.67 3.54 -10.99
C ARG A 167 30.13 3.83 -10.65
N ALA A 168 30.63 5.00 -11.03
CA ALA A 168 32.01 5.41 -10.76
C ALA A 168 32.30 5.48 -9.26
N ALA A 169 31.38 6.06 -8.48
CA ALA A 169 31.52 6.18 -7.02
C ALA A 169 31.51 4.82 -6.30
N LEU A 170 30.86 3.81 -6.89
CA LEU A 170 30.77 2.45 -6.35
C LEU A 170 31.79 1.48 -6.98
N GLY A 171 32.67 1.95 -7.87
CA GLY A 171 33.63 1.11 -8.59
C GLY A 171 32.98 0.09 -9.54
N ILE A 172 31.75 0.35 -9.99
CA ILE A 172 31.04 -0.50 -10.95
C ILE A 172 31.48 -0.10 -12.37
N PRO A 173 32.00 -1.03 -13.19
CA PRO A 173 32.37 -0.74 -14.56
C PRO A 173 31.18 -0.24 -15.41
N PRO A 174 31.39 0.68 -16.37
CA PRO A 174 30.34 1.20 -17.23
C PRO A 174 29.56 0.11 -17.99
N GLU A 175 30.26 -0.94 -18.44
CA GLU A 175 29.76 -2.06 -19.23
C GLU A 175 29.03 -3.13 -18.41
N ALA A 176 29.21 -3.14 -17.08
CA ALA A 176 28.62 -4.14 -16.19
C ALA A 176 27.09 -4.10 -16.18
N THR A 177 26.45 -5.27 -16.09
CA THR A 177 25.00 -5.38 -15.82
C THR A 177 24.75 -5.22 -14.33
N VAL A 178 23.85 -4.32 -13.94
CA VAL A 178 23.52 -4.03 -12.54
C VAL A 178 22.05 -4.33 -12.27
N PHE A 179 21.79 -5.35 -11.46
CA PHE A 179 20.47 -5.63 -10.91
C PHE A 179 20.33 -4.93 -9.57
N CYS A 180 19.21 -4.24 -9.35
CA CYS A 180 19.02 -3.45 -8.15
C CYS A 180 17.75 -3.80 -7.41
N ARG A 181 17.74 -3.47 -6.13
CA ARG A 181 16.52 -3.50 -5.32
C ARG A 181 16.55 -2.42 -4.26
N TYR A 182 15.40 -1.76 -4.07
CA TYR A 182 15.07 -1.08 -2.83
C TYR A 182 13.59 -1.24 -2.51
N GLY A 183 13.23 -1.00 -1.25
CA GLY A 183 11.89 -1.25 -0.71
C GLY A 183 11.91 -1.13 0.80
N GLY A 184 10.94 -1.78 1.48
CA GLY A 184 11.01 -1.93 2.94
C GLY A 184 12.18 -2.83 3.32
N TRP A 185 12.91 -2.52 4.40
CA TRP A 185 14.16 -3.18 4.79
C TRP A 185 14.11 -4.71 4.75
N ASP A 186 13.07 -5.27 5.33
CA ASP A 186 12.78 -6.71 5.49
C ASP A 186 12.08 -7.38 4.31
N THR A 187 11.69 -6.63 3.26
CA THR A 187 10.77 -7.14 2.21
C THR A 187 11.46 -7.84 1.03
N PHE A 188 12.77 -8.09 1.10
CA PHE A 188 13.47 -8.96 0.13
C PHE A 188 13.55 -10.36 0.72
N ASP A 189 12.41 -11.03 0.84
CA ASP A 189 12.17 -12.12 1.78
C ASP A 189 12.01 -13.50 1.11
N ILE A 190 12.38 -13.63 -0.16
CA ILE A 190 12.36 -14.92 -0.87
C ILE A 190 13.75 -15.59 -0.80
N ASP A 191 13.87 -16.64 0.00
CA ASP A 191 15.16 -17.33 0.27
C ASP A 191 15.87 -17.84 -0.98
N TYR A 192 15.15 -18.46 -1.93
CA TYR A 192 15.78 -18.98 -3.13
C TYR A 192 16.29 -17.87 -4.05
N VAL A 193 15.80 -16.63 -3.90
CA VAL A 193 16.34 -15.47 -4.61
C VAL A 193 17.70 -15.10 -4.03
N HIS A 194 17.88 -15.15 -2.72
CA HIS A 194 19.18 -14.89 -2.08
C HIS A 194 20.24 -15.87 -2.57
N THR A 195 19.93 -17.16 -2.59
CA THR A 195 20.84 -18.20 -3.09
C THR A 195 21.17 -17.98 -4.56
N THR A 196 20.18 -17.59 -5.36
CA THR A 196 20.36 -17.28 -6.78
C THR A 196 21.24 -16.05 -6.99
N VAL A 197 21.06 -14.98 -6.20
CA VAL A 197 21.90 -13.77 -6.25
C VAL A 197 23.34 -14.10 -5.90
N ARG A 198 23.58 -14.88 -4.83
CA ARG A 198 24.95 -15.33 -4.48
C ARG A 198 25.60 -16.05 -5.65
N ALA A 199 24.91 -17.01 -6.27
CA ALA A 199 25.44 -17.74 -7.42
C ALA A 199 25.64 -16.84 -8.67
N ALA A 200 24.67 -16.00 -8.99
CA ALA A 200 24.70 -15.12 -10.16
C ALA A 200 25.74 -14.00 -10.03
N SER A 201 26.17 -13.65 -8.82
CA SER A 201 27.24 -12.66 -8.59
C SER A 201 28.63 -13.14 -9.07
N GLY A 202 28.77 -14.44 -9.34
CA GLY A 202 29.94 -15.03 -10.01
C GLY A 202 29.95 -14.83 -11.53
N LEU A 203 28.83 -14.43 -12.15
CA LEU A 203 28.76 -14.18 -13.59
C LEU A 203 29.67 -12.99 -13.99
N PRO A 204 30.26 -13.01 -15.20
CA PRO A 204 31.11 -11.91 -15.67
C PRO A 204 30.35 -10.58 -15.69
N ALA A 205 31.00 -9.53 -15.18
CA ALA A 205 30.48 -8.16 -15.20
C ALA A 205 29.04 -7.99 -14.66
N THR A 206 28.60 -8.86 -13.74
CA THR A 206 27.28 -8.77 -13.09
C THR A 206 27.41 -8.24 -11.67
N PHE A 207 26.65 -7.20 -11.34
CA PHE A 207 26.58 -6.60 -10.01
C PHE A 207 25.15 -6.61 -9.48
N PHE A 208 25.04 -6.71 -8.15
CA PHE A 208 23.80 -6.55 -7.43
C PHE A 208 23.92 -5.38 -6.47
N LEU A 209 22.99 -4.44 -6.55
CA LEU A 209 23.01 -3.22 -5.78
C LEU A 209 21.70 -3.08 -4.98
N PHE A 210 21.82 -3.23 -3.66
CA PHE A 210 20.72 -3.21 -2.72
C PHE A 210 20.72 -1.90 -1.94
N MET A 211 19.56 -1.29 -1.74
CA MET A 211 19.37 -0.13 -0.88
C MET A 211 18.21 -0.37 0.07
N ASN A 212 18.37 0.03 1.34
CA ASN A 212 17.40 -0.27 2.40
C ASN A 212 16.94 -1.74 2.37
N THR A 213 17.88 -2.67 2.40
CA THR A 213 17.63 -4.11 2.30
C THR A 213 18.42 -4.79 3.39
N ASP A 214 17.80 -5.71 4.13
CA ASP A 214 18.52 -6.57 5.06
C ASP A 214 19.67 -7.27 4.33
N SER A 215 20.90 -7.15 4.86
CA SER A 215 22.09 -7.78 4.29
C SER A 215 22.56 -9.02 5.06
N SER A 216 21.82 -9.43 6.10
CA SER A 216 22.14 -10.61 6.92
C SER A 216 22.27 -11.90 6.09
N TRP A 217 21.55 -11.99 4.96
CA TRP A 217 21.67 -13.11 4.02
C TRP A 217 22.95 -13.08 3.16
N CYS A 218 23.76 -12.02 3.18
CA CYS A 218 25.01 -11.95 2.42
C CYS A 218 26.22 -11.58 3.29
N ARG A 219 25.99 -11.30 4.58
CA ARG A 219 27.03 -10.97 5.56
C ARG A 219 27.05 -12.00 6.67
N SER A 220 28.25 -12.28 7.19
CA SER A 220 28.39 -13.21 8.29
C SER A 220 27.91 -12.55 9.59
N VAL A 221 26.91 -13.16 10.22
CA VAL A 221 26.32 -12.70 11.50
C VAL A 221 27.05 -13.23 12.75
N THR A 222 28.19 -13.91 12.58
CA THR A 222 28.98 -14.46 13.70
C THR A 222 29.50 -13.39 14.66
N HIS A 223 29.49 -12.12 14.24
CA HIS A 223 29.85 -10.96 15.05
C HIS A 223 28.64 -10.02 15.25
N ALA A 224 27.60 -10.51 15.91
CA ALA A 224 26.33 -9.81 16.18
C ALA A 224 26.46 -8.45 16.92
N SER A 225 27.66 -8.08 17.36
CA SER A 225 27.98 -6.81 18.03
C SER A 225 28.66 -5.78 17.12
N LEU A 226 29.03 -6.12 15.87
CA LEU A 226 29.62 -5.17 14.94
C LEU A 226 28.55 -4.43 14.13
N PRO A 227 28.73 -3.13 13.84
CA PRO A 227 27.90 -2.42 12.88
C PRO A 227 27.90 -3.13 11.52
N GLU A 228 26.77 -3.14 10.81
CA GLU A 228 26.58 -3.85 9.53
C GLU A 228 27.67 -3.55 8.49
N ALA A 229 28.13 -2.29 8.44
CA ALA A 229 29.21 -1.86 7.56
C ALA A 229 30.57 -2.57 7.82
N GLN A 230 30.77 -3.07 9.03
CA GLN A 230 31.98 -3.76 9.49
C GLN A 230 31.81 -5.29 9.55
N LEU A 231 30.60 -5.82 9.32
CA LEU A 231 30.40 -7.25 9.30
C LEU A 231 31.20 -7.88 8.15
N PRO A 232 32.01 -8.92 8.43
CA PRO A 232 32.71 -9.65 7.39
C PRO A 232 31.69 -10.27 6.42
N ARG A 233 32.06 -10.32 5.14
CA ARG A 233 31.21 -10.96 4.11
C ARG A 233 31.10 -12.45 4.40
N ASP A 234 29.91 -13.01 4.16
CA ASP A 234 29.76 -14.46 4.13
C ASP A 234 30.69 -15.02 3.02
N PRO A 235 31.40 -16.14 3.24
CA PRO A 235 32.25 -16.75 2.21
C PRO A 235 31.54 -16.99 0.87
N GLY A 236 30.22 -17.17 0.87
CA GLY A 236 29.39 -17.32 -0.32
C GLY A 236 28.92 -16.01 -0.96
N CYS A 237 29.30 -14.84 -0.43
CA CYS A 237 28.86 -13.53 -0.91
C CYS A 237 29.99 -12.76 -1.63
N SER A 238 29.83 -12.56 -2.94
CA SER A 238 30.77 -11.82 -3.79
C SER A 238 30.89 -10.34 -3.40
N SER A 239 32.05 -9.74 -3.67
CA SER A 239 32.26 -8.29 -3.59
C SER A 239 31.39 -7.50 -4.58
N ARG A 240 30.81 -8.16 -5.59
CA ARG A 240 29.85 -7.58 -6.55
C ARG A 240 28.42 -7.46 -6.02
N VAL A 241 28.18 -7.88 -4.77
CA VAL A 241 26.94 -7.62 -4.05
C VAL A 241 27.16 -6.44 -3.09
N LEU A 242 26.51 -5.32 -3.40
CA LEU A 242 26.68 -4.04 -2.72
C LEU A 242 25.41 -3.65 -1.97
N PHE A 243 25.57 -3.07 -0.78
CA PHE A 243 24.47 -2.61 0.06
C PHE A 243 24.67 -1.14 0.40
N LEU A 244 23.62 -0.34 0.23
CA LEU A 244 23.55 1.07 0.59
C LEU A 244 22.49 1.28 1.68
N ASN A 245 22.75 2.27 2.53
CA ASN A 245 21.80 2.69 3.56
C ASN A 245 20.51 3.24 2.94
N ASN A 246 19.44 3.30 3.74
CA ASN A 246 18.21 3.95 3.33
C ASN A 246 18.43 5.44 2.96
N THR A 247 17.59 5.96 2.08
CA THR A 247 17.56 7.39 1.75
C THR A 247 16.14 7.84 1.40
N ASP A 248 15.75 8.97 1.97
CA ASP A 248 14.49 9.66 1.63
C ASP A 248 14.70 10.81 0.64
N ASP A 249 15.94 11.06 0.20
CA ASP A 249 16.27 12.05 -0.80
C ASP A 249 15.86 11.57 -2.20
N PRO A 250 14.89 12.24 -2.86
CA PRO A 250 14.47 11.88 -4.19
C PRO A 250 15.61 11.89 -5.23
N VAL A 251 16.62 12.76 -5.08
CA VAL A 251 17.77 12.83 -5.99
C VAL A 251 18.66 11.60 -5.81
N ALA A 252 18.98 11.23 -4.57
CA ALA A 252 19.71 10.00 -4.27
C ALA A 252 18.98 8.75 -4.79
N LYS A 253 17.67 8.62 -4.54
CA LYS A 253 16.85 7.52 -5.10
C LYS A 253 16.89 7.47 -6.63
N SER A 254 16.78 8.63 -7.28
CA SER A 254 16.84 8.73 -8.74
C SER A 254 18.19 8.28 -9.30
N ARG A 255 19.31 8.68 -8.67
CA ARG A 255 20.66 8.24 -9.06
C ARG A 255 20.87 6.74 -8.80
N PHE A 256 20.31 6.21 -7.72
CA PHE A 256 20.28 4.77 -7.46
C PHE A 256 19.60 4.04 -8.61
N ILE A 257 18.35 4.37 -8.93
CA ILE A 257 17.59 3.73 -10.03
C ILE A 257 18.30 3.90 -11.38
N GLN A 258 18.95 5.05 -11.62
CA GLN A 258 19.72 5.28 -12.83
C GLN A 258 21.02 4.47 -12.92
N THR A 259 21.54 3.95 -11.81
CA THR A 259 22.68 3.02 -11.78
C THR A 259 22.31 1.65 -12.34
N CYS A 260 21.05 1.27 -12.14
CA CYS A 260 20.50 -0.04 -12.43
C CYS A 260 20.18 -0.24 -13.91
N ASP A 261 20.30 -1.47 -14.38
CA ASP A 261 19.79 -1.91 -15.67
C ASP A 261 18.40 -2.57 -15.52
N ALA A 262 18.17 -3.25 -14.38
CA ALA A 262 16.86 -3.77 -13.99
C ALA A 262 16.66 -3.77 -12.48
N MET A 263 15.40 -3.73 -12.06
CA MET A 263 14.97 -4.09 -10.72
C MET A 263 14.91 -5.61 -10.57
N LEU A 264 15.37 -6.13 -9.44
CA LEU A 264 15.06 -7.46 -8.94
C LEU A 264 14.13 -7.31 -7.74
N HIS A 265 12.85 -7.59 -7.94
CA HIS A 265 11.85 -7.67 -6.88
C HIS A 265 11.81 -9.10 -6.35
N ALA A 266 11.68 -9.25 -5.03
CA ALA A 266 11.56 -10.56 -4.39
C ALA A 266 10.83 -10.44 -3.05
N ARG A 267 9.53 -10.13 -3.13
CA ARG A 267 8.66 -10.03 -1.96
C ARG A 267 7.58 -11.11 -2.02
N GLN A 268 7.61 -12.05 -1.09
CA GLN A 268 6.72 -13.22 -1.05
C GLN A 268 5.24 -12.82 -0.99
N SER A 269 4.90 -11.73 -0.28
CA SER A 269 3.51 -11.26 -0.20
C SER A 269 3.02 -10.49 -1.43
N GLY A 270 3.89 -10.25 -2.42
CA GLY A 270 3.63 -9.31 -3.51
C GLY A 270 3.43 -7.86 -3.03
N GLU A 271 2.73 -7.06 -3.85
CA GLU A 271 2.50 -5.63 -3.61
C GLU A 271 1.02 -5.28 -3.62
N THR A 272 0.60 -4.39 -2.71
CA THR A 272 -0.73 -3.75 -2.77
C THR A 272 -0.74 -2.55 -3.71
N PHE A 273 0.30 -1.71 -3.70
CA PHE A 273 0.56 -0.70 -4.74
C PHE A 273 1.92 -0.87 -5.41
N GLY A 274 2.99 -1.03 -4.62
CA GLY A 274 4.35 -1.23 -5.10
C GLY A 274 5.03 0.05 -5.59
N LEU A 275 5.17 1.06 -4.72
CA LEU A 275 5.81 2.35 -5.08
C LEU A 275 7.23 2.18 -5.63
N ALA A 276 8.05 1.28 -5.07
CA ALA A 276 9.40 1.05 -5.56
C ALA A 276 9.41 0.49 -6.99
N ILE A 277 8.54 -0.50 -7.26
CA ILE A 277 8.34 -1.05 -8.61
C ILE A 277 7.90 0.06 -9.57
N ALA A 278 6.94 0.87 -9.14
CA ALA A 278 6.42 1.97 -9.94
C ALA A 278 7.51 3.00 -10.28
N GLU A 279 8.36 3.37 -9.31
CA GLU A 279 9.51 4.26 -9.50
C GLU A 279 10.52 3.64 -10.50
N PHE A 280 10.88 2.36 -10.42
CA PHE A 280 11.72 1.73 -11.46
C PHE A 280 11.06 1.74 -12.85
N ALA A 281 9.77 1.40 -12.93
CA ALA A 281 9.05 1.32 -14.19
C ALA A 281 8.99 2.67 -14.92
N VAL A 282 8.67 3.77 -14.21
CA VAL A 282 8.61 5.12 -14.80
C VAL A 282 9.99 5.71 -15.11
N HIS A 283 11.04 5.17 -14.49
CA HIS A 283 12.45 5.43 -14.83
C HIS A 283 12.94 4.59 -16.01
N ASP A 284 12.05 3.86 -16.68
CA ASP A 284 12.36 3.02 -17.84
C ASP A 284 13.41 1.95 -17.47
N ARG A 285 13.25 1.35 -16.28
CA ARG A 285 14.04 0.20 -15.84
C ARG A 285 13.19 -1.05 -15.87
N ARG A 286 13.73 -2.14 -16.43
CA ARG A 286 13.06 -3.44 -16.45
C ARG A 286 12.81 -3.94 -15.05
N VAL A 287 11.72 -4.66 -14.84
CA VAL A 287 11.37 -5.26 -13.55
C VAL A 287 11.38 -6.77 -13.70
N ILE A 288 12.30 -7.42 -12.98
CA ILE A 288 12.33 -8.86 -12.75
C ILE A 288 11.58 -9.10 -11.44
N THR A 289 10.54 -9.93 -11.46
CA THR A 289 9.66 -10.14 -10.30
C THR A 289 9.17 -11.58 -10.26
N GLU A 290 8.94 -12.09 -9.06
CA GLU A 290 8.23 -13.36 -8.93
C GLU A 290 6.82 -13.17 -9.52
N GLU A 291 6.34 -14.13 -10.31
CA GLU A 291 4.91 -14.23 -10.60
C GLU A 291 4.29 -15.12 -9.53
N PRO A 292 3.69 -14.53 -8.47
CA PRO A 292 3.04 -15.32 -7.46
C PRO A 292 1.85 -16.06 -8.06
N PRO A 293 1.50 -17.24 -7.53
CA PRO A 293 0.30 -17.94 -7.95
C PRO A 293 -0.92 -17.03 -7.78
N GLU A 294 -1.89 -17.18 -8.67
CA GLU A 294 -3.16 -16.47 -8.59
C GLU A 294 -3.78 -16.70 -7.19
N MET A 295 -4.08 -15.63 -6.46
CA MET A 295 -4.70 -15.76 -5.15
C MET A 295 -6.19 -16.15 -5.28
N GLU A 296 -6.78 -16.60 -4.18
CA GLU A 296 -8.23 -16.83 -4.11
C GLU A 296 -9.03 -15.63 -4.66
N ALA A 297 -10.11 -15.92 -5.39
CA ALA A 297 -10.94 -14.96 -6.11
C ALA A 297 -10.27 -14.22 -7.30
N GLY A 298 -9.18 -14.76 -7.86
CA GLY A 298 -8.56 -14.24 -9.09
C GLY A 298 -7.83 -12.91 -8.92
N ILE A 299 -7.54 -12.53 -7.67
CA ILE A 299 -6.86 -11.29 -7.35
C ILE A 299 -5.35 -11.52 -7.47
N ARG A 300 -4.74 -10.89 -8.48
CA ARG A 300 -3.28 -10.81 -8.57
C ARG A 300 -2.76 -9.56 -7.87
N PRO A 301 -1.54 -9.60 -7.31
CA PRO A 301 -0.85 -8.40 -6.86
C PRO A 301 -0.79 -7.35 -7.96
N ILE A 302 -0.92 -6.08 -7.58
CA ILE A 302 -1.06 -4.99 -8.55
C ILE A 302 0.11 -4.92 -9.52
N HIS A 303 1.34 -5.21 -9.08
CA HIS A 303 2.51 -5.10 -9.94
C HIS A 303 2.47 -6.07 -11.12
N VAL A 304 1.89 -7.26 -10.94
CA VAL A 304 1.64 -8.22 -12.01
C VAL A 304 0.63 -7.66 -13.00
N ASN A 305 -0.45 -7.05 -12.51
CA ASN A 305 -1.50 -6.47 -13.35
C ASN A 305 -1.01 -5.23 -14.12
N GLU A 306 -0.25 -4.34 -13.47
CA GLU A 306 0.23 -3.07 -14.04
C GLU A 306 1.37 -3.28 -15.03
N LEU A 307 2.32 -4.17 -14.71
CA LEU A 307 3.41 -4.49 -15.61
C LEU A 307 2.92 -5.36 -16.76
N GLY A 308 2.11 -6.40 -16.46
CA GLY A 308 1.65 -7.38 -17.46
C GLY A 308 2.83 -8.00 -18.20
N GLU A 309 2.74 -8.08 -19.53
CA GLU A 309 3.81 -8.61 -20.42
C GLU A 309 5.13 -7.81 -20.38
N ARG A 310 5.17 -6.68 -19.65
CA ARG A 310 6.39 -5.86 -19.52
C ARG A 310 7.32 -6.41 -18.44
N ALA A 311 6.82 -7.14 -17.44
CA ALA A 311 7.72 -7.69 -16.43
C ALA A 311 8.47 -8.92 -16.97
N LEU A 312 9.61 -9.21 -16.36
CA LEU A 312 10.34 -10.46 -16.54
C LEU A 312 10.02 -11.36 -15.35
N TYR A 313 9.15 -12.34 -15.56
CA TYR A 313 8.66 -13.19 -14.48
C TYR A 313 9.55 -14.39 -14.23
N TYR A 314 9.80 -14.68 -12.95
CA TYR A 314 10.37 -15.94 -12.48
C TYR A 314 9.43 -16.63 -11.51
N HIS A 315 9.64 -17.93 -11.31
CA HIS A 315 8.82 -18.76 -10.41
C HIS A 315 9.65 -19.61 -9.46
N ASP A 316 10.93 -19.74 -9.74
CA ASP A 316 11.86 -20.57 -9.01
C ASP A 316 13.32 -20.11 -9.26
N GLN A 317 14.25 -20.77 -8.59
CA GLN A 317 15.68 -20.52 -8.74
C GLN A 317 16.18 -20.75 -10.18
N VAL A 318 15.62 -21.70 -10.92
CA VAL A 318 16.10 -22.07 -12.26
C VAL A 318 15.72 -20.98 -13.28
N SER A 319 14.45 -20.59 -13.29
CA SER A 319 13.91 -19.52 -14.12
C SER A 319 14.56 -18.17 -13.80
N LEU A 320 14.77 -17.85 -12.52
CA LEU A 320 15.48 -16.62 -12.14
C LEU A 320 16.93 -16.62 -12.62
N MET A 321 17.69 -17.71 -12.39
CA MET A 321 19.07 -17.80 -12.87
C MET A 321 19.14 -17.70 -14.40
N ALA A 322 18.18 -18.28 -15.12
CA ALA A 322 18.08 -18.15 -16.57
C ALA A 322 17.88 -16.69 -17.01
N LEU A 323 16.97 -15.96 -16.35
CA LEU A 323 16.77 -14.52 -16.60
C LEU A 323 18.03 -13.71 -16.33
N LEU A 324 18.69 -13.93 -15.20
CA LEU A 324 19.90 -13.17 -14.82
C LEU A 324 21.06 -13.44 -15.77
N ARG A 325 21.24 -14.69 -16.23
CA ARG A 325 22.28 -15.08 -17.20
C ARG A 325 21.99 -14.55 -18.60
N GLY A 326 20.72 -14.58 -19.02
CA GLY A 326 20.28 -14.16 -20.35
C GLY A 326 19.93 -12.67 -20.46
N PHE A 327 20.11 -11.88 -19.39
CA PHE A 327 19.68 -10.50 -19.38
C PHE A 327 20.51 -9.64 -20.36
N ASP A 328 19.86 -9.19 -21.43
CA ASP A 328 20.42 -8.20 -22.34
C ASP A 328 20.01 -6.79 -21.91
N ARG A 329 20.98 -6.05 -21.36
CA ARG A 329 20.83 -4.63 -20.96
C ARG A 329 20.72 -3.66 -22.13
N SER A 330 21.16 -4.08 -23.32
CA SER A 330 21.12 -3.27 -24.56
C SER A 330 19.81 -3.45 -25.32
N ALA A 331 19.06 -4.51 -25.03
CA ALA A 331 17.78 -4.75 -25.68
C ALA A 331 16.85 -3.56 -25.45
N PRO A 332 16.21 -3.04 -26.53
CA PRO A 332 15.37 -1.87 -26.43
C PRO A 332 14.19 -2.15 -25.50
N LEU A 333 13.76 -1.11 -24.80
CA LEU A 333 12.45 -1.13 -24.17
C LEU A 333 11.40 -0.96 -25.26
N SER A 334 10.33 -1.76 -25.20
CA SER A 334 9.23 -1.55 -26.13
C SER A 334 8.66 -0.14 -25.95
N ASN A 335 8.13 0.46 -27.01
CA ASN A 335 7.45 1.77 -26.94
C ASN A 335 6.25 1.78 -25.95
N ARG A 336 5.84 0.59 -25.48
CA ARG A 336 4.77 0.39 -24.52
C ARG A 336 5.28 0.24 -23.09
N TRP A 337 6.59 0.34 -22.83
CA TRP A 337 7.22 0.05 -21.53
C TRP A 337 6.63 0.83 -20.34
N GLY A 338 6.05 2.01 -20.59
CA GLY A 338 5.58 2.99 -19.60
C GLY A 338 4.50 2.56 -18.60
N GLY A 339 4.68 1.43 -17.92
CA GLY A 339 3.93 1.03 -16.75
C GLY A 339 3.94 2.15 -15.71
N TYR A 340 2.83 2.27 -15.01
CA TYR A 340 2.62 3.28 -13.96
C TYR A 340 2.60 4.76 -14.38
N ARG A 341 2.76 5.10 -15.67
CA ARG A 341 2.71 6.52 -16.13
C ARG A 341 1.36 7.21 -15.86
N GLY A 342 0.27 6.43 -15.77
CA GLY A 342 -1.06 6.93 -15.39
C GLY A 342 -1.15 7.43 -13.94
N TYR A 343 -0.19 7.08 -13.08
CA TYR A 343 -0.18 7.42 -11.66
C TYR A 343 0.57 8.71 -11.32
N SER A 344 0.73 9.63 -12.28
CA SER A 344 1.32 10.94 -12.00
C SER A 344 0.50 11.73 -10.96
N PRO A 345 1.10 12.65 -10.18
CA PRO A 345 0.38 13.43 -9.18
C PRO A 345 -0.87 14.14 -9.70
N ARG A 346 -0.84 14.72 -10.91
CA ARG A 346 -2.02 15.41 -11.48
C ARG A 346 -3.21 14.46 -11.69
N HIS A 347 -2.98 13.31 -12.32
CA HIS A 347 -4.03 12.32 -12.57
C HIS A 347 -4.59 11.74 -11.27
N VAL A 348 -3.71 11.35 -10.34
CA VAL A 348 -4.13 10.78 -9.04
C VAL A 348 -4.88 11.81 -8.20
N MET A 349 -4.40 13.05 -8.13
CA MET A 349 -5.06 14.09 -7.31
C MET A 349 -6.40 14.53 -7.88
N SER A 350 -6.60 14.43 -9.19
CA SER A 350 -7.93 14.61 -9.80
C SER A 350 -8.91 13.57 -9.26
N ARG A 351 -8.51 12.29 -9.25
CA ARG A 351 -9.33 11.19 -8.71
C ARG A 351 -9.51 11.30 -7.20
N PHE A 352 -8.47 11.68 -6.47
CA PHE A 352 -8.52 11.93 -5.03
C PHE A 352 -9.54 13.01 -4.68
N ASN A 353 -9.53 14.14 -5.41
CA ASN A 353 -10.51 15.21 -5.23
C ASN A 353 -11.94 14.74 -5.53
N GLU A 354 -12.13 13.99 -6.62
CA GLU A 354 -13.43 13.41 -6.98
C GLU A 354 -13.97 12.48 -5.89
N VAL A 355 -13.14 11.64 -5.28
CA VAL A 355 -13.60 10.67 -4.28
C VAL A 355 -13.83 11.32 -2.92
N PHE A 356 -12.93 12.21 -2.48
CA PHE A 356 -12.93 12.71 -1.11
C PHE A 356 -13.51 14.11 -0.92
N ASN A 357 -13.62 14.93 -1.98
CA ASN A 357 -14.14 16.30 -1.87
C ASN A 357 -15.60 16.47 -2.34
N VAL A 358 -16.27 15.39 -2.78
CA VAL A 358 -17.66 15.47 -3.26
C VAL A 358 -18.66 15.65 -2.11
N ASN A 359 -19.61 16.56 -2.32
CA ASN A 359 -20.70 16.96 -1.40
C ASN A 359 -20.23 17.59 -0.08
N ARG A 360 -19.73 18.83 -0.12
CA ARG A 360 -19.83 19.73 1.06
C ARG A 360 -21.24 20.22 1.32
N TYR A 361 -22.12 20.08 0.33
CA TYR A 361 -23.51 20.51 0.38
C TYR A 361 -24.36 19.50 -0.38
N PRO A 362 -25.60 19.21 0.07
CA PRO A 362 -26.54 18.48 -0.76
C PRO A 362 -26.79 19.22 -2.09
N PRO A 363 -27.28 18.54 -3.13
CA PRO A 363 -27.75 19.21 -4.34
C PRO A 363 -28.71 20.35 -3.97
N GLN A 364 -28.69 21.45 -4.71
CA GLN A 364 -29.61 22.56 -4.48
C GLN A 364 -31.06 22.02 -4.42
N GLY A 365 -31.73 22.19 -3.27
CA GLY A 365 -33.09 21.73 -3.05
C GLY A 365 -33.35 20.93 -1.75
N CYS A 366 -32.32 20.56 -0.98
CA CYS A 366 -32.53 19.79 0.26
C CYS A 366 -32.18 20.61 1.51
N SER A 367 -33.20 20.99 2.30
CA SER A 367 -33.03 21.61 3.62
C SER A 367 -32.62 20.59 4.69
N ALA A 368 -31.89 21.05 5.70
CA ALA A 368 -31.24 20.26 6.76
C ALA A 368 -32.14 19.34 7.64
N GLY A 369 -33.46 19.31 7.40
CA GLY A 369 -34.43 18.60 8.22
C GLY A 369 -34.97 17.27 7.69
N ASP A 370 -34.67 16.85 6.45
CA ASP A 370 -35.24 15.63 5.88
C ASP A 370 -34.14 14.68 5.34
N ARG A 371 -33.69 13.74 6.18
CA ARG A 371 -32.71 12.71 5.82
C ARG A 371 -33.35 11.40 5.35
N SER A 372 -34.67 11.34 5.20
CA SER A 372 -35.39 10.15 4.73
C SER A 372 -35.53 10.09 3.21
N GLY A 373 -35.62 11.25 2.53
CA GLY A 373 -35.91 11.33 1.09
C GLY A 373 -34.72 11.28 0.12
N CYS A 374 -33.49 11.54 0.59
CA CYS A 374 -32.31 11.68 -0.30
C CYS A 374 -31.48 10.42 -0.51
N ARG A 375 -32.11 9.24 -0.63
CA ARG A 375 -31.42 8.00 -1.05
C ARG A 375 -31.80 7.61 -2.47
N ARG A 376 -31.50 8.46 -3.45
CA ARG A 376 -31.59 8.07 -4.87
C ARG A 376 -30.93 9.06 -5.83
N ALA A 377 -29.65 9.40 -5.62
CA ALA A 377 -28.87 10.14 -6.63
C ALA A 377 -27.36 10.08 -6.37
N THR A 378 -26.75 8.90 -6.37
CA THR A 378 -25.31 8.72 -6.63
C THR A 378 -25.05 7.24 -6.85
N LEU A 379 -25.41 6.70 -8.01
CA LEU A 379 -24.93 5.40 -8.52
C LEU A 379 -25.27 5.27 -10.02
N ASP A 380 -24.99 6.31 -10.80
CA ASP A 380 -24.85 6.16 -12.26
C ASP A 380 -23.40 6.45 -12.61
N TYR A 381 -22.54 5.48 -12.31
CA TYR A 381 -21.16 5.43 -12.82
C TYR A 381 -21.18 4.65 -14.13
N ASN A 382 -20.95 5.35 -15.23
CA ASN A 382 -20.87 4.80 -16.58
C ASN A 382 -19.47 4.17 -16.81
N PRO A 383 -19.34 2.85 -17.00
CA PRO A 383 -18.05 2.15 -17.09
C PRO A 383 -17.47 2.20 -18.51
N SER A 384 -17.44 3.36 -19.16
CA SER A 384 -17.01 3.48 -20.55
C SER A 384 -15.50 3.62 -20.75
N HIS A 385 -14.66 3.17 -19.79
CA HIS A 385 -13.20 3.14 -19.92
C HIS A 385 -12.59 1.75 -19.64
N GLU A 386 -13.36 0.67 -19.82
CA GLU A 386 -12.83 -0.69 -20.00
C GLU A 386 -12.75 -1.07 -21.49
N HIS A 387 -11.79 -0.49 -22.23
CA HIS A 387 -11.49 -0.93 -23.60
C HIS A 387 -10.20 -1.75 -23.72
N TRP A 388 -9.73 -2.38 -22.64
CA TRP A 388 -8.49 -3.17 -22.66
C TRP A 388 -8.59 -4.63 -22.18
N LEU A 389 -9.78 -5.18 -21.87
CA LEU A 389 -9.92 -6.58 -21.43
C LEU A 389 -11.05 -7.37 -22.12
N ARG A 390 -11.15 -7.27 -23.46
CA ARG A 390 -11.98 -8.21 -24.25
C ARG A 390 -11.24 -8.74 -25.47
N ARG A 391 -10.34 -9.69 -25.26
CA ARG A 391 -10.05 -10.79 -26.20
C ARG A 391 -9.59 -12.05 -25.46
N ALA A 392 -10.55 -12.77 -24.90
CA ALA A 392 -10.49 -14.22 -24.76
C ALA A 392 -11.93 -14.70 -24.66
N GLY A 393 -12.38 -15.48 -25.65
CA GLY A 393 -13.77 -15.85 -25.83
C GLY A 393 -14.23 -16.97 -24.89
N GLY A 394 -15.56 -17.14 -24.83
CA GLY A 394 -16.19 -18.33 -24.26
C GLY A 394 -17.39 -18.00 -23.37
N ARG A 395 -18.58 -17.87 -23.97
CA ARG A 395 -19.85 -17.87 -23.22
C ARG A 395 -20.04 -19.26 -22.58
N ARG A 396 -20.34 -19.31 -21.28
CA ARG A 396 -21.13 -20.40 -20.69
C ARG A 396 -22.26 -19.78 -19.88
N GLU A 397 -23.48 -20.16 -20.24
CA GLU A 397 -24.71 -19.82 -19.57
C GLU A 397 -24.77 -20.51 -18.20
N CYS A 398 -25.05 -19.76 -17.14
CA CYS A 398 -25.39 -20.32 -15.84
C CYS A 398 -26.90 -20.59 -15.79
N ARG A 399 -27.29 -21.86 -15.66
CA ARG A 399 -28.64 -22.25 -15.24
C ARG A 399 -28.68 -22.35 -13.72
N HIS A 400 -29.73 -21.78 -13.12
CA HIS A 400 -30.06 -21.94 -11.70
C HIS A 400 -30.74 -23.30 -11.46
N GLU A 401 -30.28 -24.04 -10.46
CA GLU A 401 -31.04 -25.13 -9.84
C GLU A 401 -31.26 -24.84 -8.33
N PRO A 402 -32.35 -25.34 -7.72
CA PRO A 402 -32.78 -24.92 -6.39
C PRO A 402 -32.09 -25.70 -5.25
N VAL A 403 -31.92 -25.01 -4.13
CA VAL A 403 -31.34 -25.52 -2.88
C VAL A 403 -32.30 -26.51 -2.20
N VAL A 404 -31.83 -27.73 -1.94
CA VAL A 404 -32.50 -28.72 -1.07
C VAL A 404 -31.95 -28.58 0.35
N SER A 405 -32.85 -28.40 1.32
CA SER A 405 -32.56 -28.35 2.76
C SER A 405 -32.29 -29.75 3.33
N VAL A 406 -31.24 -29.91 4.13
CA VAL A 406 -31.07 -31.08 5.01
C VAL A 406 -30.72 -30.62 6.43
N GLN A 407 -31.60 -30.95 7.37
CA GLN A 407 -31.39 -30.88 8.82
C GLN A 407 -30.57 -32.10 9.27
N GLY A 408 -29.56 -31.89 10.12
CA GLY A 408 -28.77 -32.97 10.73
C GLY A 408 -28.18 -32.53 12.08
N THR A 409 -28.45 -33.33 13.11
CA THR A 409 -28.27 -33.07 14.54
C THR A 409 -26.83 -33.23 15.03
N ALA A 410 -26.46 -32.41 16.03
CA ALA A 410 -25.14 -32.37 16.63
C ALA A 410 -24.98 -33.39 17.77
N THR A 411 -24.30 -34.50 17.52
CA THR A 411 -23.78 -35.39 18.58
C THR A 411 -22.61 -36.20 18.04
N ASN A 412 -21.35 -35.73 18.27
CA ASN A 412 -20.15 -36.59 18.43
C ASN A 412 -18.79 -35.86 18.58
N CYS A 413 -18.72 -34.70 19.26
CA CYS A 413 -17.43 -34.05 19.57
C CYS A 413 -16.95 -34.21 21.01
N SER A 414 -17.72 -34.84 21.91
CA SER A 414 -17.36 -34.92 23.34
C SER A 414 -16.54 -36.15 23.74
N ALA A 415 -16.38 -37.15 22.87
CA ALA A 415 -15.74 -38.43 23.24
C ALA A 415 -14.24 -38.54 22.86
N LYS A 416 -13.64 -37.52 22.24
CA LYS A 416 -12.23 -37.57 21.79
C LYS A 416 -11.27 -36.65 22.55
N LEU A 417 -11.77 -35.76 23.40
CA LEU A 417 -10.97 -34.76 24.13
C LEU A 417 -10.62 -35.17 25.58
N GLN A 418 -11.12 -36.30 26.09
CA GLN A 418 -10.77 -36.81 27.43
C GLN A 418 -9.46 -37.63 27.49
N LYS A 419 -8.72 -37.82 26.38
CA LYS A 419 -7.46 -38.59 26.35
C LYS A 419 -6.17 -37.76 26.47
N LEU A 420 -6.23 -36.44 26.68
CA LEU A 420 -5.05 -35.56 26.71
C LEU A 420 -4.87 -34.73 27.99
N GLY A 421 -5.57 -35.08 29.09
CA GLY A 421 -5.13 -34.74 30.46
C GLY A 421 -4.77 -33.27 30.74
N ARG A 422 -5.58 -32.30 30.33
CA ARG A 422 -5.46 -30.91 30.80
C ARG A 422 -6.81 -30.29 31.12
N ALA A 423 -6.86 -29.63 32.27
CA ALA A 423 -8.06 -29.12 32.92
C ALA A 423 -8.50 -27.76 32.37
N SER A 424 -9.80 -27.64 32.14
CA SER A 424 -10.70 -26.48 32.28
C SER A 424 -10.21 -25.05 32.02
N ALA A 425 -10.78 -24.41 30.98
CA ALA A 425 -11.38 -23.06 31.05
C ALA A 425 -12.39 -22.84 29.89
N PRO A 426 -13.41 -21.96 30.03
CA PRO A 426 -14.61 -21.98 29.21
C PRO A 426 -14.63 -20.96 28.05
N THR A 427 -15.66 -21.14 27.21
CA THR A 427 -16.26 -20.24 26.20
C THR A 427 -15.93 -20.58 24.75
N ALA A 428 -16.97 -21.04 24.05
CA ALA A 428 -16.94 -21.59 22.71
C ALA A 428 -16.61 -20.54 21.64
N LEU A 429 -15.58 -20.80 20.84
CA LEU A 429 -15.39 -20.18 19.53
C LEU A 429 -16.05 -21.08 18.47
N TYR A 430 -17.01 -20.50 17.73
CA TYR A 430 -17.55 -21.12 16.52
C TYR A 430 -16.45 -21.19 15.44
N LEU A 431 -16.02 -22.40 15.09
CA LEU A 431 -15.22 -22.67 13.88
C LEU A 431 -16.14 -23.25 12.81
N PRO A 432 -16.10 -22.79 11.54
CA PRO A 432 -16.79 -23.46 10.46
C PRO A 432 -16.09 -24.80 10.15
N ILE A 433 -16.87 -25.88 10.18
CA ILE A 433 -16.45 -27.23 9.79
C ILE A 433 -16.35 -27.27 8.25
N VAL A 434 -15.13 -27.43 7.72
CA VAL A 434 -14.91 -27.76 6.29
C VAL A 434 -15.04 -29.27 6.14
N ASN A 435 -16.06 -29.71 5.41
CA ASN A 435 -16.33 -31.12 5.15
C ASN A 435 -15.56 -31.56 3.90
N CYS A 436 -14.41 -32.21 4.07
CA CYS A 436 -13.65 -32.79 2.97
C CYS A 436 -14.22 -34.16 2.60
N SER A 437 -15.07 -34.21 1.57
CA SER A 437 -15.38 -35.45 0.88
C SER A 437 -15.16 -35.30 -0.63
N THR A 438 -14.03 -35.80 -1.12
CA THR A 438 -13.93 -36.51 -2.41
C THR A 438 -12.55 -37.13 -2.58
N ARG A 439 -12.55 -38.30 -3.20
CA ARG A 439 -11.43 -39.26 -3.28
C ARG A 439 -10.40 -38.83 -4.32
N ARG A 440 -9.15 -38.59 -3.92
CA ARG A 440 -7.86 -39.02 -4.55
C ARG A 440 -6.67 -38.45 -3.76
N PRO A 441 -5.47 -39.08 -3.80
CA PRO A 441 -4.48 -38.94 -2.74
C PRO A 441 -3.47 -37.83 -3.06
N ALA A 442 -3.23 -36.90 -2.13
CA ALA A 442 -2.13 -35.94 -2.28
C ALA A 442 -1.75 -35.12 -1.02
N TRP A 443 -0.52 -35.36 -0.55
CA TRP A 443 0.50 -34.42 -0.03
C TRP A 443 0.35 -33.73 1.36
N PRO A 444 1.45 -33.64 2.15
CA PRO A 444 1.44 -33.18 3.53
C PRO A 444 1.71 -31.66 3.63
N THR A 445 0.73 -30.81 3.37
CA THR A 445 0.88 -29.35 3.57
C THR A 445 -0.21 -28.70 4.44
N CYS A 446 -1.32 -29.39 4.73
CA CYS A 446 -2.34 -28.85 5.64
C CYS A 446 -1.91 -28.81 7.13
N ALA A 447 -0.97 -29.66 7.55
CA ALA A 447 -0.55 -29.71 8.96
C ALA A 447 0.43 -28.58 9.34
N HIS A 448 1.21 -28.06 8.38
CA HIS A 448 2.19 -27.00 8.65
C HIS A 448 1.51 -25.63 8.81
N TRP A 449 0.45 -25.39 8.03
CA TRP A 449 -0.28 -24.12 8.05
C TRP A 449 -1.10 -23.89 9.33
N LEU A 450 -1.57 -24.97 9.97
CA LEU A 450 -2.29 -24.91 11.25
C LEU A 450 -1.37 -24.69 12.46
N ALA A 451 -0.10 -25.12 12.39
CA ALA A 451 0.87 -24.94 13.47
C ALA A 451 1.32 -23.48 13.61
N GLU A 452 1.50 -22.75 12.49
CA GLU A 452 1.92 -21.34 12.52
C GLU A 452 0.85 -20.39 13.07
N ARG A 453 -0.45 -20.67 12.84
CA ARG A 453 -1.53 -19.86 13.42
C ARG A 453 -1.73 -20.04 14.91
N CYS A 454 -1.38 -21.21 15.47
CA CYS A 454 -1.39 -21.41 16.92
C CYS A 454 -0.23 -20.69 17.62
N ASN A 455 0.96 -20.63 17.01
CA ASN A 455 2.08 -19.89 17.58
C ASN A 455 1.92 -18.36 17.49
N LEU A 456 1.27 -17.84 16.44
CA LEU A 456 0.98 -16.40 16.36
C LEU A 456 -0.01 -15.91 17.42
N MET A 457 -0.91 -16.76 17.91
CA MET A 457 -1.88 -16.38 18.95
C MET A 457 -1.36 -16.53 20.39
N CYS A 458 -0.27 -17.27 20.63
CA CYS A 458 0.36 -17.33 21.96
C CYS A 458 1.28 -16.14 22.25
N ILE A 459 1.79 -15.43 21.23
CA ILE A 459 2.67 -14.25 21.41
C ILE A 459 1.88 -12.96 21.71
N ILE A 460 0.58 -12.93 21.44
CA ILE A 460 -0.28 -11.76 21.69
C ILE A 460 -0.90 -11.80 23.12
N GLY A 461 -0.60 -12.85 23.90
CA GLY A 461 -1.12 -13.04 25.27
C GLY A 461 -0.23 -12.51 26.40
N GLU A 462 1.02 -12.11 26.15
CA GLU A 462 1.93 -11.55 27.16
C GLU A 462 2.76 -10.40 26.56
N ALA A 463 2.16 -9.21 26.45
CA ALA A 463 2.83 -7.91 26.34
C ALA A 463 1.89 -6.77 26.76
#